data_AF-A0A2S8P135-F1
#
_entry.id   AF-A0A2S8P135-F1
#
_cell.length_a   1.000
_cell.length_b   1.000
_cell.length_c   1.000
_cell.angle_alpha   90.00
_cell.angle_beta   90.00
_cell.angle_gamma   90.00
#
_symmetry.space_group_name_H-M   'P 1'
#
loop_
_entity.id
_entity.type
_entity.pdbx_description
1 polymer ?
#
loop_
_entity_poly.entity_id
_entity_poly.type
_entity_poly.pdbx_seq_one_letter_code
_entity_poly.pdbx_strand_id
1 'polypeptide(L)'
;MNRSEIAEVWLQRYEEKAKIVKNQLADIIRQDRLIVLKVYGEELQMLGPRSIASVFYVDMQMEGPEGIETFWDSGTVAIKELSSLDFERILLIVGEDEISKQTWSAVRKSEDWNELLAVQNGRMDILMSSVLLDYTAFTHELMLDEMLKLWQDRP
;
A
#
# COMPACT_ATOMS: atom_id res chain seq x y z
N MET A 1 -14.65 -16.29 29.67
CA MET A 1 -13.66 -15.52 28.90
C MET A 1 -14.38 -14.39 28.21
N ASN A 2 -14.03 -13.16 28.58
CA ASN A 2 -14.62 -11.95 27.98
C ASN A 2 -13.96 -11.71 26.61
N ARG A 3 -14.76 -11.27 25.62
CA ARG A 3 -14.28 -10.96 24.26
C ARG A 3 -13.12 -9.96 24.25
N SER A 4 -12.98 -9.15 25.29
CA SER A 4 -11.92 -8.16 25.48
C SER A 4 -10.53 -8.78 25.68
N GLU A 5 -10.37 -9.84 26.47
CA GLU A 5 -9.05 -10.47 26.71
C GLU A 5 -8.50 -11.17 25.46
N ILE A 6 -9.40 -11.78 24.67
CA ILE A 6 -9.02 -12.42 23.40
C ILE A 6 -8.60 -11.35 22.37
N ALA A 7 -9.28 -10.20 22.35
CA ALA A 7 -8.93 -9.08 21.49
C ALA A 7 -7.57 -8.47 21.87
N GLU A 8 -7.27 -8.34 23.16
CA GLU A 8 -6.00 -7.78 23.66
C GLU A 8 -4.80 -8.67 23.31
N VAL A 9 -4.92 -9.99 23.52
CA VAL A 9 -3.87 -10.95 23.16
C VAL A 9 -3.67 -11.03 21.65
N TRP A 10 -4.75 -10.94 20.87
CA TRP A 10 -4.67 -10.90 19.42
C TRP A 10 -3.98 -9.61 18.94
N LEU A 11 -4.33 -8.45 19.50
CA LEU A 11 -3.71 -7.16 19.17
C LEU A 11 -2.21 -7.15 19.51
N GLN A 12 -1.83 -7.67 20.68
CA GLN A 12 -0.43 -7.73 21.08
C GLN A 12 0.42 -8.60 20.13
N ARG A 13 -0.12 -9.75 19.68
CA ARG A 13 0.55 -10.61 18.69
C ARG A 13 0.67 -9.94 17.33
N TYR A 14 -0.37 -9.21 16.91
CA TYR A 14 -0.35 -8.46 15.67
C TYR A 14 0.72 -7.36 15.68
N GLU A 15 0.76 -6.55 16.74
CA GLU A 15 1.78 -5.49 16.88
C GLU A 15 3.20 -6.05 16.91
N GLU A 16 3.41 -7.20 17.57
CA GLU A 16 4.70 -7.88 17.61
C GLU A 16 5.11 -8.39 16.22
N LYS A 17 4.17 -8.98 15.46
CA LYS A 17 4.40 -9.40 14.08
C LYS A 17 4.73 -8.21 13.18
N ALA A 18 3.98 -7.12 13.26
CA ALA A 18 4.26 -5.91 12.47
C ALA A 18 5.67 -5.37 12.73
N LYS A 19 6.12 -5.36 14.00
CA LYS A 19 7.49 -4.97 14.38
C LYS A 19 8.54 -5.92 13.80
N ILE A 20 8.31 -7.23 13.85
CA ILE A 20 9.23 -8.23 13.28
C ILE A 20 9.35 -8.03 11.77
N VAL A 21 8.23 -7.90 11.07
CA VAL A 21 8.16 -7.68 9.62
C VAL A 21 8.89 -6.39 9.25
N LYS A 22 8.59 -5.29 9.95
CA LYS A 22 9.30 -4.02 9.77
C LYS A 22 10.82 -4.18 9.92
N ASN A 23 11.27 -4.86 10.98
CA ASN A 23 12.71 -5.06 11.21
C ASN A 23 13.36 -5.93 10.14
N GLN A 24 12.68 -6.97 9.66
CA GLN A 24 13.19 -7.83 8.58
C GLN A 24 13.28 -7.10 7.24
N LEU A 25 12.37 -6.16 7.00
CA LEU A 25 12.30 -5.41 5.75
C LEU A 25 13.09 -4.11 5.78
N ALA A 26 13.64 -3.70 6.93
CA ALA A 26 14.35 -2.43 7.09
C ALA A 26 15.50 -2.28 6.08
N ASP A 27 16.25 -3.35 5.83
CA ASP A 27 17.38 -3.37 4.87
C ASP A 27 16.91 -3.35 3.41
N ILE A 28 15.67 -3.76 3.12
CA ILE A 28 15.09 -3.86 1.77
C ILE A 28 14.37 -2.56 1.39
N ILE A 29 13.70 -1.93 2.37
CA ILE A 29 12.87 -0.75 2.17
C ILE A 29 13.68 0.54 2.34
N ARG A 30 14.87 0.53 2.95
CA ARG A 30 15.86 1.64 2.98
C ARG A 30 15.26 3.06 2.97
N GLN A 31 14.42 3.40 3.95
CA GLN A 31 13.80 4.74 4.05
C GLN A 31 13.10 5.24 2.77
N ASP A 32 12.71 4.35 1.86
CA ASP A 32 11.96 4.70 0.66
C ASP A 32 10.63 5.35 1.07
N ARG A 33 10.30 6.47 0.41
CA ARG A 33 8.98 7.08 0.53
C ARG A 33 8.01 6.30 -0.32
N LEU A 34 6.94 5.86 0.34
CA LEU A 34 5.90 5.02 -0.24
C LEU A 34 4.69 5.86 -0.58
N ILE A 35 4.15 5.62 -1.77
CA ILE A 35 2.75 5.94 -2.07
C ILE A 35 1.94 4.65 -2.19
N VAL A 36 0.71 4.67 -1.70
CA VAL A 36 -0.24 3.56 -1.80
C VAL A 36 -1.41 4.02 -2.65
N LEU A 37 -1.62 3.35 -3.78
CA LEU A 37 -2.63 3.69 -4.76
C LEU A 37 -3.66 2.57 -4.87
N LYS A 38 -4.90 2.95 -5.19
CA LYS A 38 -5.97 2.01 -5.51
C LYS A 38 -6.64 2.38 -6.82
N VAL A 39 -6.78 1.43 -7.72
CA VAL A 39 -7.66 1.55 -8.89
C VAL A 39 -9.01 0.96 -8.52
N TYR A 40 -10.06 1.78 -8.55
CA TYR A 40 -11.43 1.34 -8.28
C TYR A 40 -12.41 2.00 -9.25
N GLY A 41 -13.11 1.19 -10.03
CA GLY A 41 -13.89 1.67 -11.16
C GLY A 41 -13.00 2.45 -12.14
N GLU A 42 -13.39 3.69 -12.43
CA GLU A 42 -12.66 4.59 -13.35
C GLU A 42 -11.64 5.50 -12.63
N GLU A 43 -11.48 5.34 -11.31
CA GLU A 43 -10.68 6.24 -10.50
C GLU A 43 -9.34 5.63 -10.07
N LEU A 44 -8.32 6.49 -10.02
CA LEU A 44 -7.08 6.24 -9.30
C LEU A 44 -7.12 7.01 -7.99
N GLN A 45 -7.01 6.30 -6.88
CA GLN A 45 -7.17 6.83 -5.54
C GLN A 45 -5.87 6.76 -4.75
N MET A 46 -5.60 7.77 -3.93
CA MET A 46 -4.47 7.74 -2.98
C MET A 46 -4.95 7.32 -1.60
N LEU A 47 -4.38 6.23 -1.10
CA LEU A 47 -4.74 5.68 0.19
C LEU A 47 -3.85 6.26 1.30
N GLY A 48 -4.50 6.74 2.36
CA GLY A 48 -3.84 7.31 3.53
C GLY A 48 -3.99 6.46 4.79
N PRO A 49 -3.49 6.97 5.94
CA PRO A 49 -3.47 6.25 7.22
C PRO A 49 -4.85 5.86 7.77
N ARG A 50 -5.92 6.49 7.27
CA ARG A 50 -7.32 6.16 7.62
C ARG A 50 -7.96 5.19 6.62
N SER A 51 -7.18 4.24 6.12
CA SER A 51 -7.59 3.21 5.18
C SER A 51 -6.79 1.94 5.43
N ILE A 52 -6.91 0.93 4.56
CA ILE A 52 -6.06 -0.27 4.62
C ILE A 52 -4.55 0.05 4.54
N ALA A 53 -4.17 1.24 4.05
CA ALA A 53 -2.79 1.71 4.06
C ALA A 53 -2.26 2.10 5.46
N SER A 54 -3.09 2.04 6.51
CA SER A 54 -2.67 2.15 7.91
C SER A 54 -1.53 1.17 8.25
N VAL A 55 -1.57 -0.05 7.69
CA VAL A 55 -0.52 -1.05 7.90
C VAL A 55 0.85 -0.51 7.52
N PHE A 56 0.95 0.29 6.46
CA PHE A 56 2.22 0.84 6.00
C PHE A 56 2.63 2.09 6.80
N TYR A 57 1.73 3.08 6.90
CA TYR A 57 2.08 4.37 7.49
C TYR A 57 2.04 4.38 9.02
N VAL A 58 1.19 3.56 9.64
CA VAL A 58 0.99 3.51 11.10
C VAL A 58 1.75 2.34 11.70
N ASP A 59 1.49 1.12 11.23
CA ASP A 59 2.02 -0.09 11.89
C ASP A 59 3.49 -0.32 11.52
N MET A 60 3.83 -0.19 10.24
CA MET A 60 5.21 -0.30 9.75
C MET A 60 5.97 1.03 9.82
N GLN A 61 5.29 2.15 10.04
CA GLN A 61 5.87 3.50 10.09
C GLN A 61 6.74 3.83 8.86
N MET A 62 6.27 3.44 7.68
CA MET A 62 6.88 3.85 6.41
C MET A 62 6.58 5.33 6.16
N GLU A 63 7.52 6.03 5.54
CA GLU A 63 7.36 7.46 5.25
C GLU A 63 6.63 7.65 3.92
N GLY A 64 5.75 8.65 3.86
CA GLY A 64 5.20 9.16 2.61
C GLY A 64 6.00 10.36 2.10
N PRO A 65 5.87 10.75 0.82
CA PRO A 65 6.43 11.98 0.30
C PRO A 65 5.83 13.22 0.98
N GLU A 66 6.61 14.31 1.01
CA GLU A 66 6.12 15.60 1.51
C GLU A 66 4.89 16.06 0.71
N GLY A 67 3.83 16.50 1.41
CA GLY A 67 2.59 16.98 0.79
C GLY A 67 1.61 15.88 0.41
N ILE A 68 1.89 14.61 0.73
CA ILE A 68 0.96 13.50 0.47
C ILE A 68 -0.40 13.68 1.16
N GLU A 69 -0.45 14.41 2.27
CA GLU A 69 -1.66 14.58 3.09
C GLU A 69 -2.81 15.21 2.30
N THR A 70 -2.52 16.10 1.34
CA THR A 70 -3.55 16.72 0.50
C THR A 70 -4.25 15.71 -0.40
N PHE A 71 -3.54 14.66 -0.81
CA PHE A 71 -4.10 13.58 -1.62
C PHE A 71 -4.89 12.58 -0.78
N TRP A 72 -4.52 12.38 0.48
CA TRP A 72 -5.31 11.57 1.41
C TRP A 72 -6.68 12.18 1.69
N ASP A 73 -6.76 13.50 1.71
CA ASP A 73 -8.02 14.22 1.91
C ASP A 73 -8.85 14.31 0.62
N SER A 74 -8.23 14.41 -0.56
CA SER A 74 -8.95 14.41 -1.84
C SER A 74 -9.48 13.03 -2.21
N GLY A 75 -8.76 11.96 -1.85
CA GLY A 75 -9.10 10.57 -2.15
C GLY A 75 -8.78 10.15 -3.58
N THR A 76 -9.02 11.00 -4.58
CA THR A 76 -8.74 10.74 -6.01
C THR A 76 -7.52 11.56 -6.48
N VAL A 77 -6.71 10.98 -7.37
CA VAL A 77 -5.47 11.58 -7.88
C VAL A 77 -5.33 11.37 -9.39
N ALA A 78 -4.89 12.41 -10.11
CA ALA A 78 -4.47 12.28 -11.50
C ALA A 78 -3.00 11.86 -11.58
N ILE A 79 -2.65 11.01 -12.56
CA ILE A 79 -1.28 10.48 -12.72
C ILE A 79 -0.25 11.61 -12.82
N LYS A 80 -0.59 12.70 -13.51
CA LYS A 80 0.28 13.88 -13.67
C LYS A 80 0.63 14.57 -12.35
N GLU A 81 -0.26 14.50 -11.36
CA GLU A 81 -0.02 15.08 -10.04
C GLU A 81 1.01 14.27 -9.26
N LEU A 82 1.14 12.96 -9.54
CA LEU A 82 2.15 12.11 -8.90
C LEU A 82 3.57 12.60 -9.21
N SER A 83 3.82 13.13 -10.40
CA SER A 83 5.15 13.66 -10.77
C SER A 83 5.59 14.86 -9.93
N SER A 84 4.70 15.47 -9.15
CA SER A 84 5.03 16.53 -8.18
C SER A 84 5.49 16.00 -6.82
N LEU A 85 5.27 14.72 -6.54
CA LEU A 85 5.68 14.05 -5.30
C LEU A 85 7.03 13.37 -5.50
N ASP A 86 7.88 13.48 -4.49
CA ASP A 86 9.19 12.83 -4.49
C ASP A 86 9.11 11.51 -3.71
N PHE A 87 8.90 10.40 -4.44
CA PHE A 87 8.73 9.07 -3.87
C PHE A 87 9.53 8.00 -4.63
N GLU A 88 9.91 6.95 -3.90
CA GLU A 88 10.71 5.86 -4.44
C GLU A 88 9.88 4.62 -4.77
N ARG A 89 8.76 4.41 -4.08
CA ARG A 89 8.03 3.14 -4.14
C ARG A 89 6.53 3.34 -4.31
N ILE A 90 5.94 2.48 -5.13
CA ILE A 90 4.50 2.42 -5.35
C ILE A 90 3.98 1.06 -4.89
N LEU A 91 2.97 1.07 -4.03
CA LEU A 91 2.12 -0.07 -3.80
C LEU A 91 0.76 0.17 -4.46
N LEU A 92 0.39 -0.67 -5.41
CA LEU A 92 -0.84 -0.53 -6.17
C LEU A 92 -1.82 -1.65 -5.83
N ILE A 93 -3.06 -1.27 -5.58
CA ILE A 93 -4.18 -2.17 -5.36
C ILE A 93 -5.13 -2.04 -6.56
N VAL A 94 -5.43 -3.14 -7.24
CA VAL A 94 -6.37 -3.11 -8.37
C VAL A 94 -7.65 -3.84 -7.99
N GLY A 95 -8.79 -3.17 -8.14
CA GLY A 95 -10.10 -3.78 -7.96
C GLY A 95 -10.34 -4.98 -8.88
N GLU A 96 -11.09 -5.96 -8.39
CA GLU A 96 -11.39 -7.19 -9.13
C GLU A 96 -12.42 -7.02 -10.26
N ASP A 97 -13.20 -5.95 -10.21
CA ASP A 97 -14.18 -5.66 -11.25
C ASP A 97 -13.52 -5.31 -12.58
N GLU A 98 -14.26 -5.57 -13.66
CA GLU A 98 -13.72 -5.42 -15.01
C GLU A 98 -13.37 -3.96 -15.34
N ILE A 99 -14.09 -2.99 -14.76
CA ILE A 99 -13.84 -1.57 -15.00
C ILE A 99 -12.49 -1.20 -14.37
N SER A 100 -12.23 -1.58 -13.11
CA SER A 100 -10.94 -1.37 -12.45
C SER A 100 -9.77 -1.96 -13.24
N LYS A 101 -9.93 -3.18 -13.80
CA LYS A 101 -8.90 -3.82 -14.63
C LYS A 101 -8.65 -3.07 -15.93
N GLN A 102 -9.70 -2.57 -16.58
CA GLN A 102 -9.58 -1.74 -17.78
C GLN A 102 -8.92 -0.41 -17.49
N THR A 103 -9.30 0.26 -16.41
CA THR A 103 -8.67 1.49 -15.93
C THR A 103 -7.19 1.27 -15.67
N TRP A 104 -6.80 0.21 -14.95
CA TRP A 104 -5.39 -0.12 -14.74
C TRP A 104 -4.64 -0.39 -16.05
N SER A 105 -5.26 -1.10 -17.00
CA SER A 105 -4.68 -1.34 -18.33
C SER A 105 -4.42 -0.04 -19.09
N ALA A 106 -5.29 0.97 -18.94
CA ALA A 106 -5.09 2.30 -19.52
C ALA A 106 -3.99 3.08 -18.81
N VAL A 107 -4.02 3.14 -17.47
CA VAL A 107 -2.99 3.80 -16.63
C VAL A 107 -1.60 3.27 -16.98
N ARG A 108 -1.41 1.96 -17.02
CA ARG A 108 -0.13 1.31 -17.32
C ARG A 108 0.43 1.67 -18.70
N LYS A 109 -0.43 2.01 -19.66
CA LYS A 109 -0.03 2.41 -21.03
C LYS A 109 0.21 3.91 -21.17
N SER A 110 -0.15 4.71 -20.17
CA SER A 110 0.02 6.16 -20.22
C SER A 110 1.50 6.56 -20.13
N GLU A 111 1.88 7.62 -20.83
CA GLU A 111 3.23 8.16 -20.81
C GLU A 111 3.58 8.67 -19.40
N ASP A 112 2.69 9.50 -18.81
CA ASP A 112 2.85 10.05 -17.47
C ASP A 112 3.15 8.97 -16.41
N TRP A 113 2.52 7.80 -16.49
CA TRP A 113 2.79 6.69 -15.56
C TRP A 113 4.17 6.05 -15.79
N ASN A 114 4.53 5.84 -17.05
CA ASN A 114 5.80 5.21 -17.42
C ASN A 114 7.01 6.14 -17.21
N GLU A 115 6.78 7.45 -17.06
CA GLU A 115 7.80 8.44 -16.71
C GLU A 115 8.15 8.48 -15.21
N LEU A 116 7.32 7.90 -14.35
CA LEU A 116 7.57 7.86 -12.91
C LEU A 116 8.85 7.04 -12.61
N LEU A 117 9.77 7.63 -11.85
CA LEU A 117 11.05 6.97 -11.50
C LEU A 117 10.83 5.65 -10.76
N ALA A 118 9.84 5.56 -9.88
CA ALA A 118 9.50 4.32 -9.18
C ALA A 118 9.07 3.20 -10.16
N VAL A 119 8.36 3.55 -11.24
CA VAL A 119 7.94 2.60 -12.29
C VAL A 119 9.15 2.16 -13.11
N GLN A 120 9.98 3.10 -13.56
CA GLN A 120 11.17 2.81 -14.35
C GLN A 120 12.19 1.95 -13.59
N ASN A 121 12.32 2.17 -12.28
CA ASN A 121 13.23 1.43 -11.42
C ASN A 121 12.65 0.09 -10.94
N GLY A 122 11.45 -0.31 -11.40
CA GLY A 122 10.81 -1.57 -10.99
C GLY A 122 10.42 -1.61 -9.50
N ARG A 123 10.28 -0.45 -8.85
CA ARG A 123 9.87 -0.30 -7.45
C ARG A 123 8.35 -0.11 -7.31
N MET A 124 7.62 -0.88 -8.10
CA MET A 124 6.16 -0.95 -8.07
C MET A 124 5.75 -2.39 -7.72
N ASP A 125 4.89 -2.51 -6.71
CA ASP A 125 4.30 -3.78 -6.28
C ASP A 125 2.78 -3.72 -6.46
N ILE A 126 2.18 -4.81 -6.92
CA ILE A 126 0.73 -4.90 -7.12
C ILE A 126 0.16 -5.93 -6.14
N LEU A 127 -0.79 -5.50 -5.32
CA LEU A 127 -1.61 -6.36 -4.47
C LEU A 127 -2.95 -6.63 -5.13
N MET A 128 -3.38 -7.90 -5.13
CA MET A 128 -4.72 -8.26 -5.56
C MET A 128 -5.74 -7.85 -4.49
N SER A 129 -6.87 -7.25 -4.91
CA SER A 129 -7.91 -6.80 -3.98
C SER A 129 -8.52 -7.90 -3.12
N SER A 130 -8.42 -9.17 -3.55
CA SER A 130 -8.96 -10.32 -2.84
C SER A 130 -8.33 -10.50 -1.46
N VAL A 131 -7.11 -10.01 -1.28
CA VAL A 131 -6.41 -9.98 0.02
C VAL A 131 -6.97 -8.89 0.94
N LEU A 132 -7.72 -7.92 0.41
CA LEU A 132 -8.09 -6.66 1.08
C LEU A 132 -9.59 -6.52 1.35
N LEU A 133 -10.35 -7.61 1.19
CA LEU A 133 -11.82 -7.57 1.13
C LEU A 133 -12.50 -7.03 2.40
N ASP A 134 -11.84 -7.11 3.57
CA ASP A 134 -12.42 -6.62 4.84
C ASP A 134 -11.41 -5.85 5.67
N TYR A 135 -11.76 -4.69 6.25
CA TYR A 135 -10.91 -3.96 7.22
C TYR A 135 -10.99 -4.63 8.60
N THR A 136 -10.64 -5.91 8.68
CA THR A 136 -10.62 -6.65 9.93
C THR A 136 -9.19 -6.83 10.41
N ALA A 137 -9.06 -7.06 11.72
CA ALA A 137 -7.89 -7.61 12.37
C ALA A 137 -7.19 -8.70 11.53
N PHE A 138 -7.97 -9.69 11.06
CA PHE A 138 -7.49 -10.81 10.26
C PHE A 138 -6.84 -10.36 8.93
N THR A 139 -7.40 -9.36 8.26
CA THR A 139 -6.89 -8.85 6.99
C THR A 139 -5.57 -8.10 7.16
N HIS A 140 -5.38 -7.40 8.28
CA HIS A 140 -4.11 -6.74 8.58
C HIS A 140 -2.98 -7.76 8.79
N GLU A 141 -3.28 -8.89 9.45
CA GLU A 141 -2.31 -9.97 9.65
C GLU A 141 -1.94 -10.67 8.32
N LEU A 142 -2.93 -10.92 7.46
CA LEU A 142 -2.70 -11.50 6.13
C LEU A 142 -1.89 -10.56 5.23
N MET A 143 -2.13 -9.25 5.31
CA MET A 143 -1.34 -8.25 4.58
C MET A 143 0.14 -8.29 4.96
N LEU A 144 0.47 -8.44 6.24
CA LEU A 144 1.86 -8.55 6.69
C LEU A 144 2.56 -9.80 6.12
N ASP A 145 1.83 -10.92 6.00
CA ASP A 145 2.38 -12.14 5.41
C ASP A 145 2.60 -12.02 3.90
N GLU A 146 1.67 -11.40 3.17
CA GLU A 146 1.81 -11.15 1.73
C GLU A 146 2.95 -10.17 1.44
N MET A 147 3.10 -9.14 2.27
CA MET A 147 4.22 -8.20 2.21
C MET A 147 5.57 -8.88 2.38
N LEU A 148 5.70 -9.76 3.39
CA LEU A 148 6.92 -10.53 3.60
C LEU A 148 7.29 -11.34 2.36
N LYS A 149 6.34 -12.06 1.77
CA LYS A 149 6.58 -12.84 0.55
C LYS A 149 7.03 -11.94 -0.61
N LEU A 150 6.31 -10.85 -0.85
CA LEU A 150 6.56 -9.95 -1.98
C LEU A 150 7.94 -9.29 -1.93
N TRP A 151 8.41 -8.95 -0.73
CA TRP A 151 9.66 -8.20 -0.57
C TRP A 151 10.87 -9.05 -0.19
N GLN A 152 10.69 -10.23 0.43
CA GLN A 152 11.80 -11.16 0.69
C GLN A 152 12.20 -11.98 -0.54
N ASP A 153 11.28 -12.25 -1.48
CA ASP A 153 11.58 -13.03 -2.69
C ASP A 153 12.27 -12.22 -3.82
N ARG A 154 12.68 -10.98 -3.54
CA ARG A 154 13.44 -10.16 -4.51
C ARG A 154 14.95 -10.35 -4.30
N PRO A 155 15.72 -10.70 -5.36
CA PRO A 155 17.18 -10.79 -5.31
C PRO A 155 17.88 -9.44 -5.18
#